data_AF-A0A5J4KYH1-F1
#
_entry.id   AF-A0A5J4KYH1-F1
#
_cell.length_a   1.000
_cell.length_b   1.000
_cell.length_c   1.000
_cell.angle_alpha   90.00
_cell.angle_beta   90.00
_cell.angle_gamma   90.00
#
_symmetry.space_group_name_H-M   'P 1'
#
loop_
_entity.id
_entity.type
_entity.pdbx_description
1 polymer ?
#
loop_
_entity_poly.entity_id
_entity_poly.type
_entity_poly.pdbx_seq_one_letter_code
_entity_poly.pdbx_strand_id
1 'polypeptide(L)'
;MFQFFGHLFDLLLTIPCLNVLIFIYRGVGDIGFALLLFAILIQLIFFPITLYGMRSQKDMEVTMKSLQPQLEALKVKYGDDKQKLRMEGQKLYRSYKINPAGGCLSLIIPLLFLGALWFVFTNHLYNDVFHVQPGVLNHLLYPFNPKFVTAINTQPNWLGGYHLDLTRPEPGPISIFAIVAGILAFIQTKITLPGADLQAIIDNPDNTLFESNPKQMTAITPFLIMVLSAASFWVLPVGMTFYWIVTSLIVIGVQLYVNHRYTPALLRSEKPVTMKERQVTAGNRLISIRLFTALDMAWNPKLILIEFLATIVFCAGLSGFIFFHDPGHALFTIVLSCFFVCVAINYVPLFMYAVSIMRRGSLKKEIVWIKKHGDVKRAMLPVQLLLFVPLSVFLISVYQELHKKAQTS
;
A
#
# COMPACT_ATOMS: atom_id res chain seq x y z
N MET A 1 21.77 0.21 13.37
CA MET A 1 20.44 -0.16 12.82
C MET A 1 19.85 0.97 11.97
N PHE A 2 19.59 2.16 12.52
CA PHE A 2 19.04 3.30 11.74
C PHE A 2 19.90 3.76 10.56
N GLN A 3 21.23 3.78 10.71
CA GLN A 3 22.15 4.13 9.62
C GLN A 3 22.11 3.14 8.44
N PHE A 4 21.93 1.84 8.72
CA PHE A 4 21.81 0.82 7.68
C PHE A 4 20.53 1.01 6.86
N PHE A 5 19.40 1.22 7.53
CA PHE A 5 18.12 1.49 6.85
C PHE A 5 18.17 2.80 6.07
N GLY A 6 18.84 3.83 6.58
CA GLY A 6 19.10 5.07 5.84
C GLY A 6 19.88 4.80 4.56
N HIS A 7 21.01 4.08 4.65
CA HIS A 7 21.82 3.77 3.47
C HIS A 7 21.08 2.91 2.43
N LEU A 8 20.28 1.95 2.89
CA LEU A 8 19.44 1.13 2.02
C LEU A 8 18.36 1.97 1.32
N PHE A 9 17.72 2.87 2.06
CA PHE A 9 16.73 3.80 1.51
C PHE A 9 17.37 4.74 0.48
N ASP A 10 18.59 5.20 0.75
CA ASP A 10 19.32 6.05 -0.18
C ASP A 10 19.69 5.32 -1.47
N LEU A 11 20.22 4.10 -1.36
CA LEU A 11 20.60 3.29 -2.51
C LEU A 11 19.39 2.86 -3.36
N LEU A 12 18.27 2.48 -2.73
CA LEU A 12 17.10 1.94 -3.42
C LEU A 12 16.12 3.00 -3.89
N LEU A 13 15.98 4.13 -3.18
CA LEU A 13 14.98 5.16 -3.48
C LEU A 13 15.63 6.53 -3.72
N THR A 14 16.38 7.09 -2.77
CA THR A 14 16.86 8.49 -2.86
C THR A 14 17.73 8.74 -4.09
N ILE A 15 18.79 7.94 -4.30
CA ILE A 15 19.75 8.09 -5.41
C ILE A 15 19.09 7.82 -6.78
N PRO A 16 18.27 6.77 -6.96
CA PRO A 16 17.49 6.61 -8.19
C PRO A 16 16.54 7.79 -8.46
N CYS A 17 15.80 8.27 -7.45
CA CYS A 17 14.90 9.41 -7.61
C CYS A 17 15.67 10.68 -8.00
N LEU A 18 16.81 10.94 -7.35
CA LEU A 18 17.72 12.04 -7.71
C LEU A 18 18.14 11.94 -9.18
N ASN A 19 18.62 10.77 -9.61
CA ASN A 19 19.11 10.58 -10.97
C ASN A 19 18.03 10.76 -12.03
N VAL A 20 16.81 10.28 -11.78
CA VAL A 20 15.67 10.49 -12.67
C VAL A 20 15.28 11.97 -12.71
N LEU A 21 15.19 12.63 -11.55
CA LEU A 21 14.86 14.06 -11.48
C LEU A 21 15.89 14.91 -12.24
N ILE A 22 17.18 14.63 -12.05
CA ILE A 22 18.27 15.30 -12.76
C ILE A 22 18.23 15.02 -14.26
N PHE A 23 17.94 13.79 -14.67
CA PHE A 23 17.79 13.45 -16.09
C PHE A 23 16.69 14.27 -16.75
N ILE A 24 15.53 14.40 -16.10
CA ILE A 24 14.41 15.22 -16.58
C ILE A 24 14.80 16.70 -16.58
N TYR A 25 15.44 17.18 -15.52
CA TYR A 25 15.91 18.57 -15.41
C TYR A 25 16.83 18.95 -16.57
N ARG A 26 17.72 18.07 -17.02
CA ARG A 26 18.58 18.34 -18.18
C ARG A 26 17.81 18.47 -19.49
N GLY A 27 16.71 17.76 -19.64
CA GLY A 27 15.86 17.84 -20.83
C GLY A 27 15.04 19.12 -20.89
N VAL A 28 14.58 19.64 -19.74
CA VAL A 28 13.66 20.79 -19.68
C VAL A 28 14.36 22.10 -19.30
N GLY A 29 15.45 22.04 -18.54
CA GLY A 29 16.20 23.19 -18.05
C GLY A 29 15.62 23.89 -16.82
N ASP A 30 14.43 23.49 -16.35
CA ASP A 30 13.73 24.09 -15.21
C ASP A 30 13.35 23.03 -14.17
N ILE A 31 13.71 23.25 -12.90
CA ILE A 31 13.52 22.26 -11.83
C ILE A 31 12.05 22.07 -11.47
N GLY A 32 11.21 23.09 -11.62
CA GLY A 32 9.77 23.02 -11.35
C GLY A 32 9.08 22.13 -12.38
N PHE A 33 9.36 22.35 -13.66
CA PHE A 33 8.85 21.46 -14.72
C PHE A 33 9.44 20.06 -14.62
N ALA A 34 10.72 19.93 -14.23
CA ALA A 34 11.32 18.62 -13.99
C ALA A 34 10.58 17.85 -12.89
N LEU A 35 10.20 18.54 -11.81
CA LEU A 35 9.47 17.95 -10.70
C LEU A 35 8.01 17.61 -11.07
N LEU A 36 7.36 18.45 -11.88
CA LEU A 36 6.03 18.17 -12.44
C LEU A 36 6.04 16.88 -13.27
N LEU A 37 6.99 16.77 -14.22
CA LEU A 37 7.15 15.59 -15.06
C LEU A 37 7.56 14.35 -14.26
N PHE A 38 8.40 14.53 -13.23
CA PHE A 38 8.76 13.46 -12.31
C PHE A 38 7.52 12.90 -11.61
N ALA A 39 6.65 13.76 -11.08
CA ALA A 39 5.42 13.32 -10.42
C ALA A 39 4.49 12.54 -11.37
N ILE A 40 4.33 13.04 -12.61
CA ILE A 40 3.54 12.36 -13.65
C ILE A 40 4.16 11.01 -14.00
N LEU A 41 5.48 10.92 -14.14
CA LEU A 41 6.21 9.69 -14.47
C LEU A 41 6.03 8.61 -13.40
N ILE A 42 6.24 8.96 -12.13
CA ILE A 42 6.02 8.03 -11.01
C ILE A 42 4.57 7.54 -11.02
N GLN A 43 3.62 8.47 -11.14
CA GLN A 43 2.21 8.12 -11.15
C GLN A 43 1.83 7.23 -12.35
N LEU A 44 2.48 7.38 -13.51
CA LEU A 44 2.28 6.52 -14.67
C LEU A 44 2.81 5.10 -14.43
N ILE A 45 4.00 4.96 -13.84
CA ILE A 45 4.61 3.66 -13.50
C ILE A 45 3.74 2.90 -12.49
N PHE A 46 3.25 3.59 -11.46
CA PHE A 46 2.44 2.99 -10.39
C PHE A 46 0.93 2.98 -10.69
N PHE A 47 0.50 3.56 -11.81
CA PHE A 47 -0.89 3.62 -12.24
C PHE A 47 -1.68 2.31 -12.09
N PRO A 48 -1.18 1.13 -12.56
CA PRO A 48 -1.94 -0.12 -12.43
C PRO A 48 -2.16 -0.52 -10.96
N ILE A 49 -1.18 -0.26 -10.09
CA ILE A 49 -1.24 -0.57 -8.67
C ILE A 49 -2.24 0.38 -7.98
N THR A 50 -2.14 1.68 -8.25
CA THR A 50 -3.06 2.70 -7.73
C THR A 50 -4.50 2.39 -8.14
N LEU A 51 -4.73 2.05 -9.42
CA LEU A 51 -6.04 1.70 -9.93
C LEU A 51 -6.63 0.46 -9.25
N TYR A 52 -5.81 -0.56 -8.99
CA TYR A 52 -6.24 -1.73 -8.24
C TYR A 52 -6.61 -1.38 -6.79
N GLY A 53 -5.78 -0.55 -6.13
CA GLY A 53 -6.02 -0.06 -4.78
C GLY A 53 -7.35 0.70 -4.66
N MET A 54 -7.61 1.64 -5.58
CA MET A 54 -8.84 2.44 -5.59
C MET A 54 -10.10 1.60 -5.84
N ARG A 55 -10.01 0.59 -6.72
CA ARG A 55 -11.13 -0.35 -6.94
C ARG A 55 -11.45 -1.14 -5.68
N SER A 56 -10.41 -1.62 -4.98
CA SER A 56 -10.57 -2.30 -3.70
C SER A 56 -11.18 -1.39 -2.64
N GLN A 57 -10.77 -0.13 -2.56
CA GLN A 57 -11.35 0.85 -1.65
C GLN A 57 -12.85 1.07 -1.93
N LYS A 58 -13.22 1.21 -3.21
CA LYS A 58 -14.62 1.37 -3.61
C LYS A 58 -15.47 0.13 -3.30
N ASP A 59 -14.93 -1.08 -3.49
CA ASP A 59 -15.60 -2.32 -3.10
C ASP A 59 -15.84 -2.39 -1.58
N MET A 60 -14.84 -1.97 -0.78
CA MET A 60 -14.98 -1.89 0.68
C MET A 60 -16.02 -0.86 1.11
N GLU A 61 -16.03 0.32 0.50
CA GLU A 61 -16.98 1.39 0.79
C GLU A 61 -18.43 0.93 0.59
N VAL A 62 -18.73 0.34 -0.57
CA VAL A 62 -20.08 -0.17 -0.89
C VAL A 62 -20.48 -1.30 0.06
N THR A 63 -19.55 -2.18 0.40
CA THR A 63 -19.79 -3.25 1.37
C THR A 63 -20.10 -2.67 2.76
N MET A 64 -19.34 -1.67 3.21
CA MET A 64 -19.60 -1.02 4.49
C MET A 64 -20.95 -0.31 4.53
N LYS A 65 -21.35 0.35 3.43
CA LYS A 65 -22.70 0.94 3.30
C LYS A 65 -23.80 -0.11 3.45
N SER A 66 -23.63 -1.29 2.84
CA SER A 66 -24.60 -2.39 2.99
C SER A 66 -24.71 -2.95 4.42
N LEU A 67 -23.66 -2.78 5.23
CA LEU A 67 -23.62 -3.22 6.63
C LEU A 67 -24.18 -2.21 7.63
N GLN A 68 -24.33 -0.93 7.26
CA GLN A 68 -24.87 0.09 8.15
C GLN A 68 -26.17 -0.32 8.87
N PRO A 69 -27.21 -0.87 8.22
CA PRO A 69 -28.44 -1.26 8.92
C PRO A 69 -28.23 -2.40 9.93
N GLN A 70 -27.32 -3.34 9.63
CA GLN A 70 -27.00 -4.46 10.55
C GLN A 70 -26.19 -3.96 11.76
N LEU A 71 -25.34 -2.96 11.56
CA LEU A 71 -24.61 -2.30 12.64
C LEU A 71 -25.55 -1.48 13.52
N GLU A 72 -26.55 -0.82 12.95
CA GLU A 72 -27.58 -0.09 13.72
C GLU A 72 -28.43 -1.06 14.55
N ALA A 73 -28.83 -2.20 13.99
CA ALA A 73 -29.55 -3.25 14.74
C ALA A 73 -28.73 -3.80 15.92
N LEU A 74 -27.41 -3.97 15.75
CA LEU A 74 -26.51 -4.37 16.84
C LEU A 74 -26.43 -3.31 17.94
N LYS A 75 -26.43 -2.02 17.57
CA LYS A 75 -26.44 -0.92 18.55
C LYS A 75 -27.72 -0.87 19.36
N VAL A 76 -28.88 -1.09 18.74
CA VAL A 76 -30.16 -1.18 19.46
C VAL A 76 -30.16 -2.38 20.42
N LYS A 77 -29.57 -3.51 20.02
CA LYS A 77 -29.57 -4.75 20.82
C LYS A 77 -28.55 -4.77 21.96
N TYR A 78 -27.39 -4.13 21.79
CA TYR A 78 -26.26 -4.20 22.72
C TYR A 78 -25.74 -2.82 23.15
N GLY A 79 -26.54 -1.76 22.99
CA GLY A 79 -26.12 -0.38 23.28
C GLY A 79 -25.59 -0.17 24.69
N ASP A 80 -26.19 -0.84 25.67
CA ASP A 80 -25.80 -0.78 27.08
C ASP A 80 -24.50 -1.56 27.39
N ASP A 81 -24.14 -2.55 26.56
CA ASP A 81 -22.95 -3.38 26.71
C ASP A 81 -21.93 -3.08 25.61
N LYS A 82 -21.13 -2.02 25.84
CA LYS A 82 -20.09 -1.56 24.92
C LYS A 82 -19.06 -2.64 24.56
N GLN A 83 -18.80 -3.60 25.44
CA GLN A 83 -17.86 -4.70 25.16
C GLN A 83 -18.48 -5.70 24.18
N LYS A 84 -19.73 -6.10 24.42
CA LYS A 84 -20.46 -7.03 23.55
C LYS A 84 -20.77 -6.43 22.20
N LEU A 85 -21.10 -5.13 22.14
CA LEU A 85 -21.25 -4.39 20.90
C LEU A 85 -19.97 -4.41 20.04
N ARG A 86 -18.80 -4.19 20.65
CA ARG A 86 -17.51 -4.27 19.93
C ARG A 86 -17.23 -5.68 19.42
N MET A 87 -17.51 -6.70 20.22
CA MET A 87 -17.28 -8.09 19.85
C MET A 87 -18.18 -8.54 18.70
N GLU A 88 -19.49 -8.29 18.79
CA GLU A 88 -20.45 -8.64 17.73
C GLU A 88 -20.25 -7.80 16.47
N GLY A 89 -19.88 -6.52 16.61
CA GLY A 89 -19.48 -5.68 15.47
C GLY A 89 -18.25 -6.24 14.75
N GLN A 90 -17.23 -6.71 15.48
CA GLN A 90 -16.06 -7.33 14.87
C GLN A 90 -16.40 -8.69 14.22
N LYS A 91 -17.27 -9.50 14.84
CA LYS A 91 -17.78 -10.75 14.23
C LYS A 91 -18.52 -10.47 12.92
N LEU A 92 -19.32 -9.41 12.88
CA LEU A 92 -19.98 -8.96 11.66
C LEU A 92 -18.97 -8.56 10.59
N TYR A 93 -17.96 -7.75 10.90
CA TYR A 93 -16.94 -7.41 9.89
C TYR A 93 -16.18 -8.64 9.37
N ARG A 94 -15.88 -9.60 10.26
CA ARG A 94 -15.23 -10.87 9.88
C ARG A 94 -16.11 -11.76 9.01
N SER A 95 -17.43 -11.81 9.25
CA SER A 95 -18.34 -12.62 8.43
C SER A 95 -18.43 -12.11 6.99
N TYR A 96 -18.25 -10.80 6.78
CA TYR A 96 -18.17 -10.17 5.46
C TYR A 96 -16.74 -10.07 4.91
N LYS A 97 -15.72 -10.60 5.60
CA LYS A 97 -14.30 -10.58 5.23
C LYS A 97 -13.76 -9.19 4.90
N ILE A 98 -14.30 -8.16 5.54
CA ILE A 98 -13.82 -6.80 5.35
C ILE A 98 -12.70 -6.55 6.35
N ASN A 99 -11.53 -6.16 5.84
CA ASN A 99 -10.47 -5.64 6.69
C ASN A 99 -10.54 -4.11 6.70
N PRO A 100 -10.95 -3.47 7.80
CA PRO A 100 -11.02 -2.00 7.89
C PRO A 100 -9.64 -1.33 7.69
N ALA A 101 -8.53 -2.05 7.89
CA ALA A 101 -7.18 -1.55 7.62
C ALA A 101 -6.73 -1.66 6.16
N GLY A 102 -7.51 -2.30 5.27
CA GLY A 102 -7.08 -2.54 3.89
C GLY A 102 -6.93 -1.28 3.03
N GLY A 103 -7.47 -0.14 3.47
CA GLY A 103 -7.43 1.12 2.74
C GLY A 103 -6.08 1.86 2.81
N CYS A 104 -5.28 1.66 3.87
CA CYS A 104 -4.05 2.43 4.08
C CYS A 104 -2.86 1.95 3.24
N LEU A 105 -2.96 0.77 2.60
CA LEU A 105 -1.90 0.23 1.75
C LEU A 105 -1.54 1.17 0.59
N SER A 106 -2.53 1.90 0.04
CA SER A 106 -2.30 2.87 -1.02
C SER A 106 -1.53 4.11 -0.58
N LEU A 107 -1.44 4.39 0.72
CA LEU A 107 -0.71 5.56 1.25
C LEU A 107 0.79 5.31 1.38
N ILE A 108 1.21 4.04 1.45
CA ILE A 108 2.62 3.68 1.65
C ILE A 108 3.48 4.14 0.48
N ILE A 109 3.04 3.87 -0.76
CA ILE A 109 3.83 4.20 -1.96
C ILE A 109 4.09 5.72 -2.06
N PRO A 110 3.06 6.60 -2.01
CA PRO A 110 3.29 8.05 -2.02
C PRO A 110 4.20 8.55 -0.91
N LEU A 111 4.07 8.00 0.31
CA LEU A 111 4.91 8.39 1.44
C LEU A 111 6.38 7.98 1.26
N LEU A 112 6.65 6.83 0.66
CA LEU A 112 8.03 6.40 0.35
C LEU A 112 8.70 7.35 -0.65
N PHE A 113 8.00 7.74 -1.73
CA PHE A 113 8.54 8.68 -2.71
C PHE A 113 8.64 10.11 -2.16
N LEU A 114 7.71 10.53 -1.30
CA LEU A 114 7.80 11.81 -0.59
C LEU A 114 9.03 11.84 0.33
N GLY A 115 9.31 10.76 1.07
CA GLY A 115 10.51 10.62 1.88
C GLY A 115 11.81 10.60 1.05
N ALA A 116 11.80 9.98 -0.12
CA ALA A 116 12.92 10.01 -1.05
C ALA A 116 13.20 11.44 -1.53
N LEU A 117 12.16 12.17 -1.93
CA LEU A 117 12.29 13.57 -2.33
C LEU A 117 12.75 14.46 -1.19
N TRP A 118 12.33 14.20 0.06
CA TRP A 118 12.85 14.90 1.23
C TRP A 118 14.37 14.85 1.27
N PHE A 119 14.97 13.65 1.25
CA PHE A 119 16.41 13.52 1.29
C PHE A 119 17.10 14.08 0.04
N VAL A 120 16.48 13.98 -1.13
CA VAL A 120 16.98 14.65 -2.35
C VAL A 120 17.09 16.15 -2.12
N PHE A 121 16.03 16.81 -1.64
CA PHE A 121 16.02 18.25 -1.43
C PHE A 121 16.90 18.68 -0.26
N THR A 122 16.88 17.98 0.88
CA THR A 122 17.58 18.42 2.10
C THR A 122 19.04 18.00 2.16
N ASN A 123 19.42 16.84 1.60
CA ASN A 123 20.77 16.30 1.73
C ASN A 123 21.62 16.47 0.47
N HIS A 124 20.99 16.59 -0.70
CA HIS A 124 21.71 16.56 -1.99
C HIS A 124 21.54 17.83 -2.82
N LEU A 125 20.42 18.54 -2.69
CA LEU A 125 20.17 19.79 -3.41
C LEU A 125 20.22 21.03 -2.50
N TYR A 126 20.20 20.86 -1.18
CA TYR A 126 20.29 21.97 -0.23
C TYR A 126 21.71 22.58 -0.23
N ASN A 127 21.84 23.85 -0.61
CA ASN A 127 23.06 24.64 -0.43
C ASN A 127 22.71 26.10 -0.06
N ASP A 128 23.64 26.78 0.62
CA ASP A 128 23.43 28.13 1.19
C ASP A 128 23.30 29.23 0.14
N VAL A 129 23.80 28.98 -1.08
CA VAL A 129 23.58 29.79 -2.28
C VAL A 129 22.56 29.02 -3.11
N PHE A 130 21.60 29.71 -3.75
CA PHE A 130 20.47 29.19 -4.57
C PHE A 130 20.86 28.35 -5.81
N HIS A 131 22.02 27.70 -5.73
CA HIS A 131 22.83 27.08 -6.75
C HIS A 131 23.49 25.84 -6.13
N VAL A 132 23.09 24.66 -6.61
CA VAL A 132 23.68 23.39 -6.15
C VAL A 132 25.12 23.28 -6.62
N GLN A 133 26.08 23.14 -5.71
CA GLN A 133 27.48 23.01 -6.07
C GLN A 133 27.74 21.66 -6.79
N PRO A 134 28.39 21.66 -7.98
CA PRO A 134 28.55 20.44 -8.78
C PRO A 134 29.35 19.31 -8.12
N GLY A 135 30.24 19.60 -7.18
CA GLY A 135 31.16 18.64 -6.57
C GLY A 135 30.44 17.43 -5.99
N VAL A 136 29.65 17.63 -4.93
CA VAL A 136 28.95 16.55 -4.20
C VAL A 136 27.94 15.83 -5.09
N LEU A 137 27.20 16.57 -5.90
CA LEU A 137 26.16 16.02 -6.78
C LEU A 137 26.74 15.07 -7.83
N ASN A 138 27.87 15.44 -8.45
CA ASN A 138 28.50 14.65 -9.52
C ASN A 138 28.99 13.26 -9.08
N HIS A 139 29.19 13.03 -7.78
CA HIS A 139 29.56 11.72 -7.25
C HIS A 139 28.36 10.77 -7.10
N LEU A 140 27.13 11.31 -7.08
CA LEU A 140 25.88 10.56 -6.92
C LEU A 140 25.18 10.29 -8.25
N LEU A 141 25.66 10.90 -9.35
CA LEU A 141 25.10 10.73 -10.68
C LEU A 141 25.56 9.41 -11.31
N TYR A 142 24.60 8.68 -11.86
CA TYR A 142 24.84 7.51 -12.68
C TYR A 142 25.50 7.87 -14.01
N PRO A 143 26.21 6.93 -14.66
CA PRO A 143 27.00 7.22 -15.86
C PRO A 143 26.22 7.82 -17.03
N PHE A 144 24.91 7.56 -17.13
CA PHE A 144 24.05 8.11 -18.17
C PHE A 144 23.70 9.59 -17.95
N ASN A 145 23.92 10.12 -16.74
CA ASN A 145 23.76 11.53 -16.42
C ASN A 145 25.13 12.21 -16.53
N PRO A 146 25.36 13.07 -17.53
CA PRO A 146 26.63 13.78 -17.62
C PRO A 146 26.83 14.65 -16.38
N LYS A 147 28.10 14.84 -15.97
CA LYS A 147 28.43 15.64 -14.80
C LYS A 147 28.10 17.12 -15.02
N PHE A 148 27.63 17.80 -13.98
CA PHE A 148 27.40 19.24 -13.98
C PHE A 148 28.71 19.99 -13.93
N VAL A 149 28.78 21.08 -14.69
CA VAL A 149 29.87 22.06 -14.66
C VAL A 149 29.36 23.39 -14.08
N THR A 150 28.07 23.68 -14.28
CA THR A 150 27.36 24.84 -13.74
C THR A 150 26.37 24.40 -12.66
N ALA A 151 26.08 25.30 -11.73
CA ALA A 151 25.12 25.02 -10.68
C ALA A 151 23.69 24.92 -11.21
N ILE A 152 22.87 24.13 -10.52
CA ILE A 152 21.44 23.98 -10.82
C ILE A 152 20.68 25.18 -10.26
N ASN A 153 19.85 25.82 -11.08
CA ASN A 153 18.89 26.81 -10.60
C ASN A 153 17.70 26.10 -9.93
N THR A 154 17.51 26.33 -8.63
CA THR A 154 16.41 25.74 -7.85
C THR A 154 15.15 26.61 -7.82
N GLN A 155 15.17 27.75 -8.53
CA GLN A 155 14.07 28.71 -8.59
C GLN A 155 13.37 28.66 -9.97
N PRO A 156 12.16 28.07 -10.04
CA PRO A 156 11.35 28.13 -11.25
C PRO A 156 10.72 29.51 -11.42
N ASN A 157 11.00 30.17 -12.55
CA ASN A 157 10.52 31.53 -12.83
C ASN A 157 8.99 31.63 -12.99
N TRP A 158 8.34 30.53 -13.35
CA TRP A 158 6.91 30.46 -13.65
C TRP A 158 6.03 30.22 -12.41
N LEU A 159 6.64 29.89 -11.27
CA LEU A 159 5.95 29.45 -10.06
C LEU A 159 5.70 30.61 -9.08
N GLY A 160 5.34 31.79 -9.63
CA GLY A 160 4.86 32.94 -8.87
C GLY A 160 5.83 34.11 -8.66
N GLY A 161 6.99 34.16 -9.33
CA GLY A 161 7.85 35.36 -9.40
C GLY A 161 8.58 35.78 -8.10
N TYR A 162 8.32 35.14 -6.96
CA TYR A 162 8.95 35.44 -5.67
C TYR A 162 10.15 34.54 -5.36
N HIS A 163 11.19 34.50 -6.22
CA HIS A 163 12.46 33.78 -5.95
C HIS A 163 12.30 32.48 -5.13
N LEU A 164 11.31 31.66 -5.51
CA LEU A 164 10.79 30.59 -4.66
C LEU A 164 11.75 29.41 -4.77
N ASP A 165 12.50 29.16 -3.72
CA ASP A 165 13.47 28.06 -3.69
C ASP A 165 12.76 26.75 -3.33
N LEU A 166 12.72 25.80 -4.28
CA LEU A 166 12.07 24.51 -4.07
C LEU A 166 12.72 23.66 -2.97
N THR A 167 13.95 23.98 -2.57
CA THR A 167 14.69 23.26 -1.53
C THR A 167 14.35 23.74 -0.11
N ARG A 168 13.60 24.85 0.03
CA ARG A 168 13.27 25.47 1.31
C ARG A 168 11.75 25.54 1.52
N PRO A 169 11.27 25.59 2.77
CA PRO A 169 9.86 25.90 3.04
C PRO A 169 9.48 27.27 2.48
N GLU A 170 8.19 27.46 2.17
CA GLU A 170 7.69 28.72 1.63
C GLU A 170 7.95 29.86 2.63
N PRO A 171 8.58 30.97 2.20
CA PRO A 171 8.85 32.07 3.10
C PRO A 171 7.57 32.77 3.51
N GLY A 172 7.37 32.96 4.82
CA GLY A 172 6.29 33.77 5.36
C GLY A 172 5.43 33.06 6.42
N PRO A 173 4.52 33.81 7.05
CA PRO A 173 3.66 33.30 8.11
C PRO A 173 2.43 32.57 7.57
N ILE A 174 2.26 32.42 6.25
CA ILE A 174 1.18 31.64 5.61
C ILE A 174 1.76 30.99 4.34
N SER A 175 1.75 29.67 4.27
CA SER A 175 2.13 28.95 3.04
C SER A 175 0.92 28.68 2.15
N ILE A 176 0.89 29.28 0.95
CA ILE A 176 -0.16 29.05 -0.04
C ILE A 176 -0.14 27.58 -0.48
N PHE A 177 1.05 27.01 -0.70
CA PHE A 177 1.20 25.62 -1.11
C PHE A 177 0.66 24.64 -0.05
N ALA A 178 0.93 24.90 1.22
CA ALA A 178 0.43 24.06 2.31
C ALA A 178 -1.10 24.11 2.42
N ILE A 179 -1.71 25.29 2.24
CA ILE A 179 -3.17 25.44 2.22
C ILE A 179 -3.78 24.65 1.06
N VAL A 180 -3.22 24.77 -0.15
CA VAL A 180 -3.68 24.03 -1.33
C VAL A 180 -3.56 22.53 -1.09
N ALA A 181 -2.44 22.04 -0.55
CA ALA A 181 -2.27 20.64 -0.19
C ALA A 181 -3.31 20.16 0.83
N GLY A 182 -3.64 20.98 1.84
CA GLY A 182 -4.71 20.72 2.80
C GLY A 182 -6.08 20.59 2.14
N ILE A 183 -6.45 21.56 1.28
CA ILE A 183 -7.72 21.55 0.54
C ILE A 183 -7.81 20.31 -0.36
N LEU A 184 -6.74 19.94 -1.05
CA LEU A 184 -6.72 18.72 -1.86
C LEU A 184 -6.88 17.47 -1.00
N ALA A 185 -6.25 17.40 0.17
CA ALA A 185 -6.44 16.29 1.11
C ALA A 185 -7.89 16.19 1.61
N PHE A 186 -8.55 17.32 1.84
CA PHE A 186 -9.98 17.38 2.17
C PHE A 186 -10.83 16.78 1.05
N ILE A 187 -10.64 17.26 -0.18
CA ILE A 187 -11.38 16.81 -1.37
C ILE A 187 -11.15 15.32 -1.58
N GLN A 188 -9.90 14.87 -1.56
CA GLN A 188 -9.53 13.47 -1.73
C GLN A 188 -10.21 12.57 -0.68
N THR A 189 -10.24 13.00 0.59
CA THR A 189 -10.89 12.25 1.66
C THR A 189 -12.41 12.19 1.47
N LYS A 190 -13.06 13.31 1.10
CA LYS A 190 -14.51 13.35 0.86
C LYS A 190 -14.94 12.45 -0.31
N ILE A 191 -14.14 12.39 -1.38
CA ILE A 191 -14.42 11.52 -2.54
C ILE A 191 -14.24 10.04 -2.18
N THR A 192 -13.34 9.73 -1.25
CA THR A 192 -13.07 8.36 -0.79
C THR A 192 -14.06 7.90 0.28
N LEU A 193 -14.56 8.83 1.09
CA LEU A 193 -15.53 8.61 2.17
C LEU A 193 -16.84 9.37 1.87
N PRO A 194 -17.67 8.90 0.92
CA PRO A 194 -18.94 9.56 0.63
C PRO A 194 -19.94 9.39 1.79
N GLY A 195 -20.06 10.47 2.56
CA GLY A 195 -21.26 10.99 3.21
C GLY A 195 -21.92 10.11 4.28
N ALA A 196 -21.64 10.42 5.55
CA ALA A 196 -22.71 10.44 6.55
C ALA A 196 -23.63 11.64 6.30
N ASP A 197 -24.92 11.43 6.54
CA ASP A 197 -25.96 12.42 6.36
C ASP A 197 -25.79 13.58 7.35
N LEU A 198 -25.53 14.79 6.84
CA LEU A 198 -25.34 16.00 7.65
C LEU A 198 -26.65 16.38 8.36
N GLN A 199 -27.79 16.08 7.74
CA GLN A 199 -29.12 16.31 8.29
C GLN A 199 -29.34 15.55 9.61
N ALA A 200 -28.87 14.31 9.69
CA ALA A 200 -28.97 13.47 10.90
C ALA A 200 -28.12 13.97 12.08
N ILE A 201 -27.15 14.87 11.85
CA ILE A 201 -26.36 15.52 12.91
C ILE A 201 -27.07 16.79 13.40
N ILE A 202 -27.67 17.55 12.49
CA ILE A 202 -28.45 18.77 12.79
C ILE A 202 -29.70 18.43 13.62
N ASP A 203 -30.33 17.29 13.33
CA ASP A 203 -31.53 16.84 14.04
C ASP A 203 -31.26 16.34 15.47
N ASN A 204 -29.99 16.18 15.89
CA ASN A 204 -29.65 15.60 17.19
C ASN A 204 -28.36 16.23 17.82
N PRO A 205 -28.47 17.47 18.34
CA PRO A 205 -27.33 18.28 18.80
C PRO A 205 -26.70 17.86 20.13
N ASP A 206 -27.38 17.03 20.95
CA ASP A 206 -26.92 16.65 22.30
C ASP A 206 -25.86 15.54 22.31
N ASN A 207 -25.56 14.95 21.14
CA ASN A 207 -24.50 13.96 21.01
C ASN A 207 -23.15 14.67 21.07
N THR A 208 -22.45 14.54 22.20
CA THR A 208 -21.12 15.14 22.40
C THR A 208 -20.22 14.86 21.20
N LEU A 209 -19.48 15.89 20.75
CA LEU A 209 -18.71 15.92 19.48
C LEU A 209 -17.72 14.76 19.27
N PHE A 210 -17.50 13.91 20.29
CA PHE A 210 -16.59 12.78 20.29
C PHE A 210 -17.24 11.44 20.71
N GLU A 211 -18.54 11.40 21.06
CA GLU A 211 -19.20 10.16 21.43
C GLU A 211 -19.69 9.36 20.21
N SER A 212 -18.91 8.33 19.88
CA SER A 212 -19.36 6.99 19.40
C SER A 212 -20.33 6.89 18.21
N ASN A 213 -20.65 7.99 17.53
CA ASN A 213 -21.46 7.97 16.33
C ASN A 213 -20.54 7.85 15.09
N PRO A 214 -20.52 6.70 14.41
CA PRO A 214 -19.69 6.50 13.22
C PRO A 214 -20.07 7.49 12.10
N LYS A 215 -21.32 8.00 12.10
CA LYS A 215 -21.78 9.03 11.16
C LYS A 215 -21.08 10.38 11.41
N GLN A 216 -20.95 10.81 12.68
CA GLN A 216 -20.24 12.05 13.03
C GLN A 216 -18.73 11.93 12.79
N MET A 217 -18.12 10.77 13.08
CA MET A 217 -16.70 10.55 12.82
C MET A 217 -16.37 10.73 11.33
N THR A 218 -17.19 10.21 10.42
CA THR A 218 -16.99 10.39 8.97
C THR A 218 -17.21 11.82 8.47
N ALA A 219 -18.01 12.63 9.18
CA ALA A 219 -18.24 14.02 8.84
C ALA A 219 -17.06 14.94 9.22
N ILE A 220 -16.47 14.72 10.40
CA ILE A 220 -15.36 15.54 10.94
C ILE A 220 -13.99 15.12 10.36
N THR A 221 -13.81 13.83 10.03
CA THR A 221 -12.52 13.28 9.56
C THR A 221 -11.86 14.07 8.41
N PRO A 222 -12.57 14.47 7.34
CA PRO A 222 -11.94 15.20 6.24
C PRO A 222 -11.41 16.58 6.65
N PHE A 223 -12.10 17.27 7.55
CA PHE A 223 -11.67 18.58 8.07
C PHE A 223 -10.43 18.43 8.95
N LEU A 224 -10.40 17.41 9.80
CA LEU A 224 -9.20 17.10 10.60
C LEU A 224 -8.00 16.79 9.69
N ILE A 225 -8.18 15.96 8.66
CA ILE A 225 -7.13 15.64 7.69
C ILE A 225 -6.64 16.88 6.94
N MET A 226 -7.54 17.80 6.57
CA MET A 226 -7.19 19.08 5.94
C MET A 226 -6.21 19.88 6.81
N VAL A 227 -6.56 20.10 8.08
CA VAL A 227 -5.76 20.89 9.02
C VAL A 227 -4.40 20.22 9.29
N LEU A 228 -4.40 18.91 9.52
CA LEU A 228 -3.16 18.15 9.74
C LEU A 228 -2.25 18.17 8.51
N SER A 229 -2.82 18.05 7.32
CA SER A 229 -2.06 18.11 6.07
C SER A 229 -1.47 19.49 5.86
N ALA A 230 -2.27 20.55 6.00
CA ALA A 230 -1.78 21.93 5.86
C ALA A 230 -0.66 22.25 6.88
N ALA A 231 -0.82 21.84 8.14
CA ALA A 231 0.24 22.02 9.14
C ALA A 231 1.52 21.24 8.80
N SER A 232 1.39 20.02 8.26
CA SER A 232 2.53 19.19 7.88
C SER A 232 3.28 19.78 6.68
N PHE A 233 2.58 20.19 5.63
CA PHE A 233 3.19 20.73 4.41
C PHE A 233 3.78 22.14 4.59
N TRP A 234 3.43 22.83 5.67
CA TRP A 234 4.02 24.11 6.02
C TRP A 234 5.51 24.02 6.31
N VAL A 235 5.94 22.96 7.00
CA VAL A 235 7.35 22.80 7.41
C VAL A 235 8.20 22.12 6.34
N LEU A 236 7.60 21.65 5.24
CA LEU A 236 8.29 20.95 4.17
C LEU A 236 8.79 21.91 3.09
N PRO A 237 9.94 21.63 2.46
CA PRO A 237 10.34 22.28 1.23
C PRO A 237 9.24 22.36 0.16
N VAL A 238 9.16 23.52 -0.50
CA VAL A 238 8.12 23.81 -1.50
C VAL A 238 8.12 22.78 -2.63
N GLY A 239 9.29 22.29 -3.05
CA GLY A 239 9.39 21.24 -4.06
C GLY A 239 8.58 19.99 -3.67
N MET A 240 8.65 19.55 -2.42
CA MET A 240 7.87 18.40 -1.96
C MET A 240 6.38 18.69 -1.92
N THR A 241 5.99 19.86 -1.42
CA THR A 241 4.57 20.25 -1.39
C THR A 241 4.00 20.36 -2.81
N PHE A 242 4.78 20.89 -3.75
CA PHE A 242 4.43 20.94 -5.17
C PHE A 242 4.26 19.53 -5.76
N TYR A 243 5.22 18.63 -5.54
CA TYR A 243 5.11 17.22 -5.93
C TYR A 243 3.85 16.57 -5.37
N TRP A 244 3.55 16.81 -4.09
CA TRP A 244 2.37 16.25 -3.43
C TRP A 244 1.07 16.78 -4.05
N ILE A 245 0.97 18.08 -4.30
CA ILE A 245 -0.19 18.71 -4.96
C ILE A 245 -0.44 18.08 -6.33
N VAL A 246 0.60 17.95 -7.17
CA VAL A 246 0.47 17.34 -8.50
C VAL A 246 0.00 15.88 -8.37
N THR A 247 0.61 15.12 -7.48
CA THR A 247 0.25 13.72 -7.25
C THR A 247 -1.20 13.59 -6.76
N SER A 248 -1.63 14.42 -5.81
CA SER A 248 -3.00 14.47 -5.30
C SER A 248 -4.01 14.81 -6.39
N LEU A 249 -3.72 15.76 -7.28
CA LEU A 249 -4.59 16.09 -8.41
C LEU A 249 -4.79 14.89 -9.34
N ILE A 250 -3.70 14.19 -9.68
CA ILE A 250 -3.80 12.99 -10.52
C ILE A 250 -4.60 11.90 -9.81
N VAL A 251 -4.30 11.65 -8.54
CA VAL A 251 -5.00 10.65 -7.70
C VAL A 251 -6.50 10.97 -7.60
N ILE A 252 -6.88 12.23 -7.39
CA ILE A 252 -8.28 12.67 -7.41
C ILE A 252 -8.92 12.39 -8.77
N GLY A 253 -8.24 12.72 -9.87
CA GLY A 253 -8.74 12.43 -11.22
C GLY A 253 -8.99 10.94 -11.46
N VAL A 254 -8.05 10.08 -11.06
CA VAL A 254 -8.21 8.61 -11.16
C VAL A 254 -9.34 8.12 -10.25
N GLN A 255 -9.43 8.64 -9.02
CA GLN A 255 -10.50 8.28 -8.09
C GLN A 255 -11.88 8.65 -8.65
N LEU A 256 -12.03 9.84 -9.24
CA LEU A 256 -13.26 10.26 -9.89
C LEU A 256 -13.61 9.34 -11.08
N TYR A 257 -12.62 8.96 -11.89
CA TYR A 257 -12.81 7.99 -12.96
C TYR A 257 -13.30 6.63 -12.44
N VAL A 258 -12.68 6.09 -11.39
CA VAL A 258 -13.10 4.83 -10.74
C VAL A 258 -14.50 4.95 -10.14
N ASN A 259 -14.78 6.08 -9.47
CA ASN A 259 -16.09 6.35 -8.87
C ASN A 259 -17.20 6.40 -9.92
N HIS A 260 -16.92 6.91 -11.12
CA HIS A 260 -17.91 6.97 -12.20
C HIS A 260 -18.00 5.68 -13.04
N ARG A 261 -16.91 4.93 -13.25
CA ARG A 261 -16.86 3.82 -14.23
C ARG A 261 -16.79 2.42 -13.65
N TYR A 262 -16.32 2.25 -12.41
CA TYR A 262 -16.16 0.93 -11.81
C TYR A 262 -17.45 0.46 -11.10
N THR A 263 -18.03 -0.66 -11.52
CA THR A 263 -19.15 -1.29 -10.81
C THR A 263 -18.62 -2.18 -9.67
N PRO A 264 -18.98 -1.91 -8.40
CA PRO A 264 -18.57 -2.74 -7.26
C PRO A 264 -18.97 -4.21 -7.42
N ALA A 265 -18.17 -5.12 -6.86
CA ALA A 265 -18.40 -6.56 -6.94
C ALA A 265 -19.75 -7.00 -6.33
N LEU A 266 -20.19 -6.37 -5.24
CA LEU A 266 -21.50 -6.65 -4.62
C LEU A 266 -22.69 -6.37 -5.54
N LEU A 267 -22.61 -5.33 -6.37
CA LEU A 267 -23.66 -4.99 -7.32
C LEU A 267 -23.66 -5.88 -8.56
N ARG A 268 -22.58 -6.65 -8.79
CA ARG A 268 -22.50 -7.63 -9.88
C ARG A 268 -23.10 -8.98 -9.51
N SER A 269 -23.25 -9.31 -8.22
CA SER A 269 -23.94 -10.52 -7.77
C SER A 269 -25.44 -10.28 -7.72
N GLU A 270 -26.10 -10.28 -8.88
CA GLU A 270 -27.54 -10.00 -9.04
C GLU A 270 -28.46 -11.10 -8.48
N LYS A 271 -27.93 -12.16 -7.87
CA LYS A 271 -28.73 -13.17 -7.16
C LYS A 271 -28.46 -13.05 -5.66
N PRO A 272 -29.50 -12.94 -4.81
CA PRO A 272 -29.33 -13.03 -3.38
C PRO A 272 -28.74 -14.41 -3.10
N VAL A 273 -27.43 -14.47 -2.82
CA VAL A 273 -26.80 -15.70 -2.37
C VAL A 273 -27.41 -15.99 -1.01
N THR A 274 -28.38 -16.89 -0.99
CA THR A 274 -29.06 -17.30 0.23
C THR A 274 -28.00 -17.73 1.24
N MET A 275 -28.17 -17.32 2.50
CA MET A 275 -27.21 -17.54 3.59
C MET A 275 -26.74 -19.00 3.70
N LYS A 276 -27.59 -19.94 3.24
CA LYS A 276 -27.32 -21.38 3.19
C LYS A 276 -26.21 -21.74 2.20
N GLU A 277 -26.16 -21.16 1.00
CA GLU A 277 -25.10 -21.44 0.00
C GLU A 277 -23.76 -20.79 0.38
N ARG A 278 -23.80 -19.62 1.03
CA ARG A 278 -22.59 -18.98 1.58
C ARG A 278 -22.03 -19.71 2.79
N GLN A 279 -22.87 -20.28 3.66
CA GLN A 279 -22.44 -21.13 4.78
C GLN A 279 -21.92 -22.50 4.32
N VAL A 280 -22.53 -23.12 3.30
CA VAL A 280 -22.01 -24.38 2.72
C VAL A 280 -20.65 -24.17 2.06
N THR A 281 -20.37 -22.98 1.54
CA THR A 281 -19.00 -22.64 1.11
C THR A 281 -18.12 -22.07 2.22
N ALA A 282 -18.63 -21.60 3.37
CA ALA A 282 -17.81 -21.03 4.45
C ALA A 282 -17.41 -22.05 5.53
N GLY A 283 -18.18 -23.13 5.70
CA GLY A 283 -17.99 -24.14 6.76
C GLY A 283 -16.74 -25.01 6.64
N ASN A 284 -15.91 -24.82 5.60
CA ASN A 284 -14.61 -25.50 5.49
C ASN A 284 -13.54 -24.71 4.70
N ARG A 285 -13.65 -23.38 4.61
CA ARG A 285 -12.64 -22.54 3.94
C ARG A 285 -11.47 -22.21 4.88
N LEU A 286 -10.76 -23.22 5.34
CA LEU A 286 -9.32 -23.04 5.56
C LEU A 286 -8.71 -22.69 4.20
N ILE A 287 -7.94 -21.60 4.13
CA ILE A 287 -7.19 -21.22 2.92
C ILE A 287 -6.21 -22.36 2.65
N SER A 288 -6.61 -23.36 1.85
CA SER A 288 -5.79 -24.55 1.66
C SER A 288 -4.57 -24.16 0.84
N ILE A 289 -3.39 -24.33 1.44
CA ILE A 289 -2.11 -24.02 0.78
C ILE A 289 -1.97 -24.85 -0.50
N ARG A 290 -2.55 -26.04 -0.52
CA ARG A 290 -2.71 -26.88 -1.70
C ARG A 290 -3.42 -26.18 -2.86
N LEU A 291 -4.54 -25.49 -2.60
CA LEU A 291 -5.30 -24.81 -3.64
C LEU A 291 -4.57 -23.57 -4.17
N PHE A 292 -3.83 -22.89 -3.29
CA PHE A 292 -2.93 -21.81 -3.66
C PHE A 292 -1.81 -22.31 -4.59
N THR A 293 -1.16 -23.41 -4.21
CA THR A 293 -0.14 -24.07 -5.01
C THR A 293 -0.67 -24.51 -6.38
N ALA A 294 -1.89 -25.08 -6.41
CA ALA A 294 -2.54 -25.48 -7.65
C ALA A 294 -2.86 -24.30 -8.58
N LEU A 295 -3.15 -23.12 -8.00
CA LEU A 295 -3.41 -21.90 -8.74
C LEU A 295 -2.15 -21.39 -9.45
N ASP A 296 -1.02 -21.32 -8.74
CA ASP A 296 0.26 -20.90 -9.36
C ASP A 296 0.68 -21.89 -10.44
N MET A 297 0.56 -23.19 -10.17
CA MET A 297 0.84 -24.26 -11.13
C MET A 297 -0.07 -24.28 -12.36
N ALA A 298 -1.19 -23.53 -12.36
CA ALA A 298 -2.12 -23.50 -13.50
C ALA A 298 -1.49 -22.88 -14.75
N TRP A 299 -0.47 -22.04 -14.59
CA TRP A 299 0.26 -21.45 -15.72
C TRP A 299 1.24 -22.45 -16.36
N ASN A 300 2.21 -22.94 -15.58
CA ASN A 300 3.14 -23.98 -16.03
C ASN A 300 3.66 -24.78 -14.82
N PRO A 301 3.19 -26.03 -14.62
CA PRO A 301 3.48 -26.78 -13.40
C PRO A 301 4.95 -27.15 -13.24
N LYS A 302 5.68 -27.36 -14.34
CA LYS A 302 7.12 -27.68 -14.31
C LYS A 302 7.94 -26.44 -13.92
N LEU A 303 7.59 -25.28 -14.46
CA LEU A 303 8.29 -24.02 -14.20
C LEU A 303 8.12 -23.57 -12.74
N ILE A 304 6.90 -23.62 -12.23
CA ILE A 304 6.59 -23.20 -10.84
C ILE A 304 7.25 -24.13 -9.81
N LEU A 305 7.32 -25.43 -10.11
CA LEU A 305 8.06 -26.36 -9.25
C LEU A 305 9.56 -26.00 -9.17
N ILE A 306 10.16 -25.66 -10.30
CA ILE A 306 11.56 -25.23 -10.37
C ILE A 306 11.73 -23.90 -9.63
N GLU A 307 10.80 -22.96 -9.77
CA GLU A 307 10.82 -21.66 -9.06
C GLU A 307 10.80 -21.85 -7.54
N PHE A 308 9.91 -22.68 -7.01
CA PHE A 308 9.87 -22.95 -5.58
C PHE A 308 11.15 -23.62 -5.09
N LEU A 309 11.69 -24.59 -5.83
CA LEU A 309 12.94 -25.26 -5.48
C LEU A 309 14.13 -24.28 -5.53
N ALA A 310 14.22 -23.47 -6.60
CA ALA A 310 15.26 -22.48 -6.78
C ALA A 310 15.21 -21.42 -5.67
N THR A 311 14.02 -20.99 -5.25
CA THR A 311 13.83 -20.03 -4.16
C THR A 311 14.30 -20.60 -2.82
N ILE A 312 13.94 -21.86 -2.52
CA ILE A 312 14.40 -22.55 -1.29
C ILE A 312 15.93 -22.64 -1.28
N VAL A 313 16.53 -23.12 -2.37
CA VAL A 313 17.99 -23.31 -2.47
C VAL A 313 18.72 -21.97 -2.43
N PHE A 314 18.24 -20.97 -3.17
CA PHE A 314 18.86 -19.64 -3.23
C PHE A 314 18.79 -18.93 -1.88
N CYS A 315 17.62 -18.89 -1.22
CA CYS A 315 17.49 -18.22 0.07
C CYS A 315 18.27 -18.95 1.19
N ALA A 316 18.28 -20.29 1.20
CA ALA A 316 19.09 -21.06 2.14
C ALA A 316 20.60 -20.86 1.90
N GLY A 317 21.04 -20.87 0.64
CA GLY A 317 22.43 -20.63 0.27
C GLY A 317 22.90 -19.21 0.60
N LEU A 318 22.06 -18.21 0.32
CA LEU A 318 22.33 -16.80 0.63
C LEU A 318 22.40 -16.56 2.14
N SER A 319 21.51 -17.18 2.93
CA SER A 319 21.60 -17.16 4.39
C SER A 319 22.93 -17.74 4.90
N GLY A 320 23.34 -18.92 4.40
CA GLY A 320 24.60 -19.53 4.76
C GLY A 320 25.79 -18.64 4.41
N PHE A 321 25.81 -18.10 3.19
CA PHE A 321 26.85 -17.19 2.73
C PHE A 321 26.96 -15.95 3.63
N ILE A 322 25.84 -15.28 3.93
CA ILE A 322 25.80 -14.09 4.80
C ILE A 322 26.28 -14.43 6.21
N PHE A 323 25.92 -15.60 6.74
CA PHE A 323 26.27 -15.99 8.11
C PHE A 323 27.75 -16.36 8.27
N PHE A 324 28.34 -17.06 7.28
CA PHE A 324 29.72 -17.55 7.35
C PHE A 324 30.78 -16.57 6.84
N HIS A 325 30.40 -15.56 6.05
CA HIS A 325 31.35 -14.59 5.49
C HIS A 325 31.53 -13.31 6.35
N ASP A 326 30.74 -13.17 7.42
CA ASP A 326 30.89 -12.10 8.42
C ASP A 326 31.52 -12.67 9.72
N PRO A 327 32.82 -12.48 9.95
CA PRO A 327 33.50 -13.00 11.15
C PRO A 327 33.08 -12.29 12.45
N GLY A 328 32.38 -11.15 12.36
CA GLY A 328 31.91 -10.39 13.52
C GLY A 328 30.52 -10.80 14.01
N HIS A 329 29.80 -11.65 13.27
CA HIS A 329 28.40 -12.05 13.52
C HIS A 329 27.55 -10.87 14.04
N ALA A 330 27.61 -9.74 13.34
CA ALA A 330 26.85 -8.57 13.73
C ALA A 330 25.37 -8.95 13.88
N LEU A 331 24.68 -8.41 14.88
CA LEU A 331 23.25 -8.73 15.12
C LEU A 331 22.40 -8.62 13.84
N PHE A 332 22.76 -7.71 12.94
CA PHE A 332 22.13 -7.55 11.64
C PHE A 332 22.37 -8.72 10.68
N THR A 333 23.59 -9.25 10.55
CA THR A 333 23.87 -10.39 9.67
C THR A 333 23.18 -11.65 10.18
N ILE A 334 23.08 -11.80 11.51
CA ILE A 334 22.26 -12.85 12.13
C ILE A 334 20.78 -12.66 11.78
N VAL A 335 20.21 -11.47 11.97
CA VAL A 335 18.79 -11.19 11.69
C VAL A 335 18.45 -11.35 10.21
N LEU A 336 19.32 -10.86 9.32
CA LEU A 336 19.15 -10.98 7.87
C LEU A 336 19.27 -12.43 7.41
N SER A 337 20.23 -13.18 7.97
CA SER A 337 20.35 -14.61 7.73
C SER A 337 19.09 -15.36 8.21
N CYS A 338 18.62 -15.09 9.43
CA CYS A 338 17.37 -15.63 9.96
C CYS A 338 16.17 -15.29 9.07
N PHE A 339 16.10 -14.09 8.52
CA PHE A 339 15.03 -13.70 7.59
C PHE A 339 15.04 -14.57 6.33
N PHE A 340 16.19 -14.75 5.68
CA PHE A 340 16.31 -15.60 4.49
C PHE A 340 16.03 -17.08 4.78
N VAL A 341 16.43 -17.59 5.96
CA VAL A 341 16.02 -18.93 6.42
C VAL A 341 14.50 -19.01 6.55
N CYS A 342 13.86 -18.01 7.18
CA CYS A 342 12.41 -17.99 7.34
C CYS A 342 11.69 -17.95 6.00
N VAL A 343 12.21 -17.21 5.01
CA VAL A 343 11.67 -17.20 3.64
C VAL A 343 11.85 -18.58 3.01
N ALA A 344 13.02 -19.21 3.09
CA ALA A 344 13.25 -20.56 2.56
C ALA A 344 12.26 -21.57 3.17
N ILE A 345 12.07 -21.54 4.49
CA ILE A 345 11.09 -22.40 5.20
C ILE A 345 9.66 -22.13 4.73
N ASN A 346 9.30 -20.87 4.43
CA ASN A 346 7.97 -20.49 3.97
C ASN A 346 7.58 -21.17 2.64
N TYR A 347 8.56 -21.45 1.78
CA TYR A 347 8.35 -22.08 0.46
C TYR A 347 8.34 -23.61 0.50
N VAL A 348 8.83 -24.25 1.57
CA VAL A 348 8.86 -25.72 1.69
C VAL A 348 7.47 -26.37 1.59
N PRO A 349 6.42 -25.89 2.29
CA PRO A 349 5.08 -26.44 2.16
C PRO A 349 4.53 -26.33 0.74
N LEU A 350 4.77 -25.21 0.06
CA LEU A 350 4.33 -24.98 -1.32
C LEU A 350 4.98 -25.97 -2.28
N PHE A 351 6.29 -26.19 -2.14
CA PHE A 351 7.01 -27.19 -2.92
C PHE A 351 6.46 -28.60 -2.68
N MET A 352 6.24 -28.99 -1.41
CA MET A 352 5.69 -30.30 -1.07
C MET A 352 4.29 -30.53 -1.63
N TYR A 353 3.41 -29.51 -1.56
CA TYR A 353 2.10 -29.58 -2.18
C TYR A 353 2.19 -29.64 -3.71
N ALA A 354 3.11 -28.92 -4.33
CA ALA A 354 3.30 -28.94 -5.78
C ALA A 354 3.71 -30.33 -6.26
N VAL A 355 4.68 -30.96 -5.58
CA VAL A 355 5.09 -32.35 -5.86
C VAL A 355 3.93 -33.32 -5.67
N SER A 356 3.15 -33.17 -4.59
CA SER A 356 1.99 -34.02 -4.31
C SER A 356 0.90 -33.91 -5.39
N ILE A 357 0.60 -32.69 -5.84
CA ILE A 357 -0.38 -32.42 -6.91
C ILE A 357 0.07 -33.02 -8.24
N MET A 358 1.36 -32.89 -8.58
CA MET A 358 1.92 -33.49 -9.80
C MET A 358 1.89 -35.02 -9.76
N ARG A 359 2.34 -35.63 -8.65
CA ARG A 359 2.40 -37.10 -8.51
C ARG A 359 1.01 -37.74 -8.55
N ARG A 360 0.00 -37.10 -7.96
CA ARG A 360 -1.37 -37.62 -7.90
C ARG A 360 -2.22 -37.29 -9.14
N GLY A 361 -1.69 -36.52 -10.10
CA GLY A 361 -2.41 -36.08 -11.29
C GLY A 361 -3.68 -35.25 -10.99
N SER A 362 -3.80 -34.70 -9.77
CA SER A 362 -5.01 -34.00 -9.32
C SER A 362 -5.13 -32.57 -9.86
N LEU A 363 -4.07 -32.06 -10.50
CA LEU A 363 -3.99 -30.69 -11.00
C LEU A 363 -5.18 -30.31 -11.89
N LYS A 364 -5.55 -31.17 -12.86
CA LYS A 364 -6.68 -30.90 -13.76
C LYS A 364 -8.02 -30.78 -13.00
N LYS A 365 -8.24 -31.62 -11.98
CA LYS A 365 -9.46 -31.59 -11.16
C LYS A 365 -9.52 -30.32 -10.32
N GLU A 366 -8.39 -29.91 -9.74
CA GLU A 366 -8.28 -28.70 -8.92
C GLU A 366 -8.45 -27.42 -9.77
N ILE A 367 -7.86 -27.36 -10.97
CA ILE A 367 -8.03 -26.24 -11.91
C ILE A 367 -9.47 -26.14 -12.42
N VAL A 368 -10.11 -27.26 -12.77
CA VAL A 368 -11.53 -27.27 -13.20
C VAL A 368 -12.42 -26.77 -12.07
N TRP A 369 -12.14 -27.18 -10.82
CA TRP A 369 -12.85 -26.68 -9.65
C TRP A 369 -12.66 -25.17 -9.45
N ILE A 370 -11.43 -24.64 -9.61
CA ILE A 370 -11.13 -23.20 -9.53
C ILE A 370 -11.85 -22.43 -10.64
N LYS A 371 -11.84 -22.93 -11.88
CA LYS A 371 -12.48 -22.28 -13.03
C LYS A 371 -14.01 -22.24 -12.88
N LYS A 372 -14.60 -23.27 -12.25
CA LYS A 372 -16.03 -23.32 -11.91
C LYS A 372 -16.41 -22.35 -10.78
N HIS A 373 -15.46 -21.99 -9.91
CA HIS A 373 -15.63 -21.03 -8.81
C HIS A 373 -14.81 -19.77 -9.06
N GLY A 374 -15.14 -19.03 -10.13
CA GLY A 374 -14.33 -17.93 -10.71
C GLY A 374 -13.90 -16.79 -9.77
N ASP A 375 -14.53 -16.64 -8.60
CA ASP A 375 -14.14 -15.65 -7.57
C ASP A 375 -12.88 -16.03 -6.78
N VAL A 376 -12.42 -17.28 -6.86
CA VAL A 376 -11.28 -17.78 -6.07
C VAL A 376 -9.96 -17.08 -6.47
N LYS A 377 -9.76 -16.77 -7.75
CA LYS A 377 -8.52 -16.12 -8.22
C LYS A 377 -8.36 -14.70 -7.66
N ARG A 378 -9.44 -13.91 -7.57
CA ARG A 378 -9.41 -12.57 -6.96
C ARG A 378 -9.33 -12.63 -5.44
N ALA A 379 -9.96 -13.62 -4.81
CA ALA A 379 -9.89 -13.82 -3.36
C ALA A 379 -8.49 -14.27 -2.87
N MET A 380 -7.67 -14.85 -3.76
CA MET A 380 -6.32 -15.33 -3.43
C MET A 380 -5.19 -14.33 -3.71
N LEU A 381 -5.43 -13.23 -4.44
CA LEU A 381 -4.43 -12.18 -4.66
C LEU A 381 -3.85 -11.59 -3.35
N PRO A 382 -4.65 -11.21 -2.33
CA PRO A 382 -4.09 -10.75 -1.05
C PRO A 382 -3.40 -11.86 -0.25
N VAL A 383 -3.67 -13.13 -0.56
CA VAL A 383 -2.99 -14.29 0.05
C VAL A 383 -1.61 -14.49 -0.56
N GLN A 384 -1.37 -14.10 -1.82
CA GLN A 384 -0.02 -14.08 -2.40
C GLN A 384 0.93 -13.15 -1.61
N LEU A 385 0.40 -12.09 -0.98
CA LEU A 385 1.20 -11.22 -0.11
C LEU A 385 1.68 -11.91 1.18
N LEU A 386 1.01 -12.98 1.64
CA LEU A 386 1.49 -13.78 2.77
C LEU A 386 2.78 -14.55 2.43
N LEU A 387 3.10 -14.79 1.16
CA LEU A 387 4.39 -15.37 0.76
C LEU A 387 5.58 -14.53 1.25
N PHE A 388 5.39 -13.21 1.33
CA PHE A 388 6.40 -12.25 1.77
C PHE A 388 6.42 -12.04 3.29
N VAL A 389 5.44 -12.57 4.03
CA VAL A 389 5.44 -12.55 5.50
C VAL A 389 6.17 -13.80 5.99
N PRO A 390 7.32 -13.67 6.66
CA PRO A 390 8.13 -14.80 7.11
C PRO A 390 7.31 -15.80 7.95
N LEU A 391 7.55 -17.10 7.77
CA LEU A 391 6.91 -18.23 8.49
C LEU A 391 5.38 -18.36 8.36
N SER A 392 4.68 -17.43 7.73
CA SER A 392 3.22 -17.42 7.73
C SER A 392 2.60 -18.62 7.00
N VAL A 393 3.12 -19.00 5.83
CA VAL A 393 2.67 -20.16 5.06
C VAL A 393 3.03 -21.46 5.79
N PHE A 394 4.20 -21.51 6.42
CA PHE A 394 4.60 -22.64 7.25
C PHE A 394 3.64 -22.86 8.43
N LEU A 395 3.34 -21.83 9.21
CA LEU A 395 2.41 -21.90 10.35
C LEU A 395 1.00 -22.32 9.93
N ILE A 396 0.50 -21.78 8.82
CA ILE A 396 -0.81 -22.18 8.27
C ILE A 396 -0.79 -23.65 7.85
N SER A 397 0.32 -24.14 7.29
CA SER A 397 0.44 -25.55 6.87
C SER A 397 0.43 -26.51 8.06
N VAL A 398 1.13 -26.16 9.13
CA VAL A 398 1.19 -26.95 10.36
C VAL A 398 -0.18 -26.97 11.03
N TYR A 399 -0.85 -25.81 11.13
CA TYR A 399 -2.20 -25.72 11.67
C TYR A 399 -3.20 -26.60 10.90
N GLN A 400 -3.12 -26.61 9.56
CA GLN A 400 -3.98 -27.43 8.72
C GLN A 400 -3.78 -28.94 8.95
N GLU A 401 -2.53 -29.39 9.07
CA GLU A 401 -2.24 -30.80 9.25
C GLU A 401 -2.65 -31.29 10.66
N LEU A 402 -2.48 -30.44 11.68
CA LEU A 402 -2.95 -30.72 13.05
C LEU A 402 -4.47 -30.80 13.12
N HIS A 403 -5.18 -29.84 12.51
CA HIS A 403 -6.64 -29.84 12.48
C HIS A 403 -7.21 -31.03 11.68
N LYS A 404 -6.52 -31.45 10.62
CA LYS A 404 -6.92 -32.62 9.83
C LYS A 404 -6.77 -33.92 10.63
N LYS A 405 -5.68 -34.07 11.38
CA LYS A 405 -5.49 -35.23 12.27
C LYS A 405 -6.56 -35.30 13.36
N ALA A 406 -6.90 -34.16 13.97
CA ALA A 406 -7.93 -34.06 15.02
C ALA A 406 -9.36 -34.36 14.53
N GLN A 407 -9.64 -34.29 13.23
CA GLN A 407 -10.93 -34.69 12.64
C GLN A 407 -10.96 -36.17 12.21
N THR A 408 -9.80 -36.83 12.15
CA THR A 408 -9.66 -38.24 11.75
C THR A 408 -9.36 -39.18 12.92
N SER A 409 -9.07 -38.64 14.10
CA SER A 409 -9.01 -39.33 15.40
C SER A 409 -10.33 -39.20 16.13
#